data_AF-A0A3N5S3F2-F1
#
_entry.id   AF-A0A3N5S3F2-F1
#
_cell.length_a   1.000
_cell.length_b   1.000
_cell.length_c   1.000
_cell.angle_alpha   90.00
_cell.angle_beta   90.00
_cell.angle_gamma   90.00
#
_symmetry.space_group_name_H-M   'P 1'
#
loop_
_entity.id
_entity.type
_entity.pdbx_description
1 polymer ?
#
loop_
_entity_poly.entity_id
_entity_poly.type
_entity_poly.pdbx_seq_one_letter_code
_entity_poly.pdbx_strand_id
1 'polypeptide(L)'
;MSQQKLKMKVHVEVRSVEGTRRHDLVFDADSVTLYDVLVSMSQKKWGQDLFVMKEDRVSQIPGYLMVLEKRMVQQWEVDDIPVTDGNHLKFVKVVPGG
;
A
#
# COMPACT_ATOMS: atom_id res chain seq x y z
N MET A 1 -6.46 7.29 -32.97
CA MET A 1 -6.46 8.26 -31.84
C MET A 1 -5.93 7.51 -30.63
N SER A 2 -4.68 7.77 -30.22
CA SER A 2 -4.10 7.11 -29.05
C SER A 2 -4.70 7.75 -27.80
N GLN A 3 -5.59 7.05 -27.11
CA GLN A 3 -6.03 7.46 -25.77
C GLN A 3 -4.78 7.46 -24.87
N GLN A 4 -4.39 8.63 -24.36
CA GLN A 4 -3.47 8.69 -23.23
C GLN A 4 -4.16 7.96 -22.07
N LYS A 5 -3.72 6.74 -21.77
CA LYS A 5 -4.10 6.08 -20.53
C LYS A 5 -3.64 6.96 -19.38
N LEU A 6 -4.58 7.41 -18.55
CA LEU A 6 -4.27 8.16 -17.34
C LEU A 6 -3.52 7.22 -16.39
N LYS A 7 -2.29 7.57 -16.06
CA LYS A 7 -1.49 6.80 -15.10
C LYS A 7 -1.89 7.21 -13.70
N MET A 8 -2.38 6.27 -12.91
CA MET A 8 -2.72 6.50 -11.52
C MET A 8 -1.47 6.39 -10.65
N LYS A 9 -1.24 7.36 -9.78
CA LYS A 9 -0.14 7.37 -8.81
C LYS A 9 -0.68 7.24 -7.39
N VAL A 10 -0.07 6.35 -6.60
CA VAL A 10 -0.30 6.20 -5.17
C VAL A 10 0.98 6.53 -4.43
N HIS A 11 0.90 7.43 -3.46
CA HIS A 11 2.02 7.78 -2.60
C HIS A 11 2.02 6.89 -1.36
N VAL A 12 3.13 6.21 -1.13
CA VAL A 12 3.33 5.27 -0.03
C VAL A 12 4.34 5.84 0.95
N GLU A 13 3.97 5.93 2.23
CA GLU A 13 4.86 6.33 3.31
C GLU A 13 4.99 5.20 4.34
N VAL A 14 6.22 4.79 4.65
CA VAL A 14 6.51 3.78 5.67
C VAL A 14 7.25 4.44 6.82
N ARG A 15 6.62 4.51 7.98
CA ARG A 15 7.18 5.05 9.22
C ARG A 15 7.62 3.89 10.12
N SER A 16 8.92 3.72 10.25
CA SER A 16 9.55 2.79 11.19
C SER A 16 10.25 3.54 12.32
N VAL A 17 10.81 2.79 13.28
CA VAL A 17 11.65 3.37 14.35
C VAL A 17 12.96 3.98 13.82
N GLU A 18 13.43 3.49 12.67
CA GLU A 18 14.68 3.94 12.03
C GLU A 18 14.49 5.20 11.17
N GLY A 19 13.24 5.54 10.84
CA GLY A 19 12.92 6.72 10.04
C GLY A 19 11.69 6.56 9.15
N THR A 20 11.54 7.48 8.19
CA THR A 20 10.42 7.48 7.24
C THR A 20 10.93 7.26 5.82
N ARG A 21 10.37 6.26 5.12
CA ARG A 21 10.60 6.00 3.69
C ARG A 21 9.38 6.44 2.89
N ARG A 22 9.60 6.98 1.69
CA ARG A 22 8.53 7.42 0.77
C ARG A 22 8.76 6.85 -0.61
N HIS A 23 7.68 6.33 -1.20
CA HIS A 23 7.70 5.70 -2.52
C HIS A 23 6.46 6.07 -3.30
N ASP A 24 6.59 6.17 -4.62
CA ASP A 24 5.46 6.32 -5.53
C ASP A 24 5.24 4.99 -6.26
N LEU A 25 3.99 4.54 -6.30
CA LEU A 25 3.55 3.44 -7.15
C LEU A 25 2.71 4.00 -8.29
N VAL A 26 3.00 3.55 -9.52
CA VAL A 26 2.31 4.00 -10.72
C VAL A 26 1.63 2.81 -11.37
N PHE A 27 0.36 2.95 -11.69
CA PHE A 27 -0.48 1.92 -12.28
C PHE A 27 -1.00 2.38 -13.64
N ASP A 28 -1.03 1.45 -14.60
CA ASP A 28 -1.60 1.63 -15.94
C ASP A 28 -2.93 0.86 -16.03
N ALA A 29 -3.89 1.24 -15.19
CA ALA A 29 -5.20 0.60 -15.09
C ALA A 29 -6.28 1.65 -14.82
N ASP A 30 -7.47 1.42 -15.37
CA ASP A 30 -8.63 2.32 -15.21
C ASP A 30 -9.23 2.27 -13.79
N SER A 31 -8.98 1.16 -13.07
CA SER A 31 -9.39 0.95 -11.69
C SER A 31 -8.32 0.17 -10.95
N VAL A 32 -8.02 0.58 -9.72
CA VAL A 32 -7.05 -0.09 -8.84
C VAL A 32 -7.64 -0.16 -7.45
N THR A 33 -7.56 -1.34 -6.84
CA THR A 33 -7.97 -1.56 -5.44
C THR A 33 -6.79 -1.38 -4.51
N LEU A 34 -7.07 -1.24 -3.21
CA LEU A 34 -6.00 -1.23 -2.22
C LEU A 34 -5.23 -2.56 -2.24
N TYR A 35 -5.90 -3.70 -2.46
CA TYR A 35 -5.23 -4.99 -2.61
C TYR A 35 -4.19 -4.99 -3.75
N ASP A 36 -4.53 -4.44 -4.92
CA ASP A 36 -3.59 -4.31 -6.04
C ASP A 36 -2.35 -3.48 -5.66
N VAL A 37 -2.55 -2.45 -4.84
CA VAL A 37 -1.43 -1.66 -4.28
C VAL A 37 -0.55 -2.52 -3.39
N LEU A 38 -1.13 -3.34 -2.49
CA LEU A 38 -0.37 -4.23 -1.62
C LEU A 38 0.40 -5.29 -2.42
N VAL A 39 -0.18 -5.84 -3.48
CA VAL A 39 0.49 -6.76 -4.41
C VAL A 39 1.66 -6.08 -5.11
N SER A 40 1.47 -4.86 -5.60
CA SER A 40 2.57 -4.09 -6.21
C SER A 40 3.69 -3.82 -5.20
N MET A 41 3.34 -3.49 -3.94
CA MET A 41 4.31 -3.28 -2.85
C MET A 41 5.10 -4.55 -2.51
N SER A 42 4.45 -5.70 -2.41
CA SER A 42 5.11 -6.97 -2.03
C SER A 42 6.17 -7.42 -3.04
N GLN A 43 6.01 -7.01 -4.30
CA GLN A 43 6.98 -7.26 -5.37
C GLN A 43 8.18 -6.30 -5.33
N LYS A 44 8.13 -5.20 -4.57
CA LYS A 44 9.26 -4.28 -4.42
C LYS A 44 10.18 -4.71 -3.29
N LYS A 45 11.50 -4.60 -3.50
CA LYS A 45 12.52 -4.89 -2.47
C LYS A 45 12.26 -4.15 -1.15
N TRP A 46 11.74 -2.92 -1.20
CA TRP A 46 11.46 -2.10 -0.01
C TRP A 46 10.14 -2.45 0.70
N GLY A 47 9.28 -3.28 0.09
CA GLY A 47 8.01 -3.74 0.67
C GLY A 47 8.09 -5.17 1.22
N GLN A 48 9.19 -5.90 0.99
CA GLN A 48 9.39 -7.25 1.52
C GLN A 48 9.46 -7.33 3.05
N ASP A 49 9.73 -6.20 3.73
CA ASP A 49 9.67 -6.08 5.19
C ASP A 49 8.26 -5.76 5.73
N LEU A 50 7.29 -5.53 4.83
CA LEU A 50 5.90 -5.24 5.17
C LEU A 50 4.96 -6.39 4.82
N PHE A 51 5.32 -7.26 3.88
CA PHE A 51 4.43 -8.30 3.36
C PHE A 51 5.11 -9.65 3.22
N VAL A 52 4.32 -10.70 3.37
CA VAL A 52 4.66 -12.07 3.03
C VAL A 52 3.65 -12.62 2.03
N MET A 53 4.14 -13.37 1.04
CA MET A 53 3.27 -14.14 0.14
C MET A 53 2.89 -15.45 0.83
N LYS A 54 1.60 -15.71 0.98
CA LYS A 54 1.05 -16.97 1.50
C LYS A 54 -0.07 -17.43 0.58
N GLU A 55 0.04 -18.66 0.07
CA GLU A 55 -1.06 -19.34 -0.65
C GLU A 55 -1.76 -18.42 -1.67
N ASP A 56 -0.96 -17.82 -2.54
CA ASP A 56 -1.40 -16.90 -3.62
C ASP A 56 -2.03 -15.57 -3.18
N ARG A 57 -1.93 -15.21 -1.88
CA ARG A 57 -2.34 -13.90 -1.36
C ARG A 57 -1.21 -13.16 -0.67
N VAL A 58 -1.29 -11.83 -0.77
CA VAL A 58 -0.41 -10.93 -0.02
C VAL A 58 -0.98 -10.74 1.37
N SER A 59 -0.19 -11.11 2.38
CA SER A 59 -0.50 -10.87 3.78
C SER A 59 0.47 -9.84 4.35
N GLN A 60 -0.06 -8.80 5.01
CA GLN A 60 0.78 -7.85 5.72
C GLN A 60 1.38 -8.51 6.97
N ILE A 61 2.68 -8.30 7.19
CA ILE A 61 3.39 -8.72 8.38
C ILE A 61 2.83 -7.93 9.58
N PRO A 62 2.52 -8.59 10.72
CA PRO A 62 2.05 -7.92 11.91
C PRO A 62 3.01 -6.83 12.41
N GLY A 63 2.45 -5.81 13.06
CA GLY A 63 3.23 -4.76 13.72
C GLY A 63 3.33 -3.44 12.96
N TYR A 64 2.55 -3.25 11.89
CA TYR A 64 2.32 -1.97 11.24
C TYR A 64 0.81 -1.70 11.14
N LEU A 65 0.38 -0.47 11.38
CA LEU A 65 -0.96 0.01 11.05
C LEU A 65 -0.98 0.49 9.61
N MET A 66 -2.04 0.11 8.88
CA MET A 66 -2.31 0.61 7.53
C MET A 66 -3.30 1.77 7.62
N VAL A 67 -2.94 2.91 7.03
CA VAL A 67 -3.77 4.11 6.98
C VAL A 67 -3.86 4.60 5.55
N LEU A 68 -5.07 4.61 4.99
CA LEU A 68 -5.35 5.22 3.69
C LEU A 68 -5.96 6.60 3.94
N GLU A 69 -5.31 7.64 3.43
CA GLU A 69 -5.61 9.05 3.69
C GLU A 69 -5.60 9.39 5.19
N LYS A 70 -6.80 9.37 5.80
CA LYS A 70 -7.07 9.68 7.20
C LYS A 70 -7.79 8.53 7.93
N ARG A 71 -7.96 7.38 7.27
CA ARG A 71 -8.71 6.23 7.79
C ARG A 71 -7.79 5.04 7.98
N MET A 72 -7.84 4.44 9.16
CA MET A 72 -7.21 3.13 9.39
C MET A 72 -7.96 2.07 8.59
N VAL A 73 -7.22 1.20 7.91
CA VAL A 73 -7.78 0.12 7.09
C VAL A 73 -7.47 -1.22 7.73
N GLN A 74 -8.49 -2.07 7.84
CA GLN A 74 -8.36 -3.43 8.31
C GLN A 74 -8.07 -4.38 7.15
N GLN A 75 -7.39 -5.50 7.43
CA GLN A 75 -6.96 -6.44 6.39
C GLN A 75 -8.11 -7.01 5.55
N TRP A 76 -9.29 -7.20 6.12
CA TRP A 76 -10.45 -7.74 5.40
C TRP A 76 -11.16 -6.72 4.50
N GLU A 77 -10.81 -5.43 4.57
CA GLU A 77 -11.44 -4.39 3.73
C GLU A 77 -10.67 -4.13 2.43
N VAL A 78 -9.44 -4.65 2.28
CA VAL A 78 -8.50 -4.20 1.24
C VAL A 78 -8.96 -4.52 -0.19
N ASP A 79 -9.75 -5.57 -0.36
CA ASP A 79 -10.24 -6.01 -1.67
C ASP A 79 -11.31 -5.05 -2.21
N ASP A 80 -12.08 -4.41 -1.32
CA ASP A 80 -13.25 -3.59 -1.67
C ASP A 80 -12.98 -2.08 -1.70
N ILE A 81 -11.76 -1.65 -1.32
CA ILE A 81 -11.42 -0.23 -1.25
C ILE A 81 -10.83 0.22 -2.60
N PRO A 82 -11.53 1.05 -3.38
CA PRO A 82 -10.94 1.66 -4.56
C PRO A 82 -9.88 2.69 -4.15
N VAL A 83 -8.80 2.73 -4.91
CA VAL A 83 -7.75 3.74 -4.79
C VAL A 83 -7.86 4.68 -5.98
N THR A 84 -7.65 5.96 -5.70
CA THR A 84 -7.73 7.06 -6.67
C THR A 84 -6.36 7.69 -6.86
N ASP A 85 -6.20 8.41 -7.96
CA ASP A 85 -4.95 9.13 -8.26
C ASP A 85 -4.62 10.14 -7.16
N GLY A 86 -3.35 10.14 -6.74
CA GLY A 86 -2.85 10.98 -5.66
C GLY A 86 -3.12 10.44 -4.25
N ASN A 87 -3.71 9.25 -4.08
CA ASN A 87 -3.98 8.75 -2.74
C ASN A 87 -2.71 8.49 -1.92
N HIS A 88 -2.82 8.73 -0.62
CA HIS A 88 -1.76 8.58 0.37
C HIS A 88 -1.98 7.34 1.23
N LEU A 89 -1.17 6.31 1.03
CA LEU A 89 -1.14 5.11 1.85
C LEU A 89 0.04 5.19 2.84
N LYS A 90 -0.23 4.96 4.12
CA LYS A 90 0.78 5.01 5.19
C LYS A 90 0.83 3.71 5.96
N PHE A 91 2.04 3.25 6.24
CA PHE A 91 2.33 2.15 7.16
C PHE A 91 3.05 2.70 8.37
N VAL A 92 2.47 2.55 9.55
CA VAL A 92 3.04 3.08 10.79
C VAL A 92 3.41 1.93 11.72
N LYS A 93 4.70 1.77 12.05
CA LYS A 93 5.16 0.72 12.96
C LYS A 93 4.48 0.89 14.32
N VAL A 94 3.79 -0.15 14.76
CA VAL A 94 3.30 -0.26 16.14
C VAL A 94 4.48 -0.67 17.00
N VAL A 95 4.77 0.14 18.01
CA VAL A 95 5.76 -0.16 19.06
C VAL A 95 4.96 -0.59 20.30
N PRO A 96 5.11 -1.84 20.78
CA PRO A 96 4.53 -2.24 22.04
C PRO A 96 5.27 -1.53 23.18
N GLY A 97 4.61 -0.58 23.85
CA GLY A 97 5.15 0.06 25.06
C GLY A 97 5.22 1.58 24.97
N GLY A 98 4.33 2.23 25.74
CA GLY A 98 4.12 3.67 25.90
C GLY A 98 2.71 3.91 26.38
#